data_AF-X1BWC9-F1
#
_entry.id   AF-X1BWC9-F1
#
_cell.length_a   1.000
_cell.length_b   1.000
_cell.length_c   1.000
_cell.angle_alpha   90.00
_cell.angle_beta   90.00
_cell.angle_gamma   90.00
#
_symmetry.space_group_name_H-M   'P 1'
#
loop_
_entity.id
_entity.type
_entity.pdbx_description
1 polymer ?
#
loop_
_entity_poly.entity_id
_entity_poly.type
_entity_poly.pdbx_seq_one_letter_code
_entity_poly.pdbx_strand_id
1 'polypeptide(L)'
;MVRKSINFSSKKVDPESPCNISMKAYSRIVVYALRYANNDMKPKNWREAYGILIGHIENDDNCYITDAIPMIVGSRAGVKFETKQYADMAQIDESLYKKFLDEQSDDFILGWWHTHPGFSYFFL
;
A
#
# COMPACT_ATOMS: atom_id res chain seq x y z
N MET A 1 -12.52 -19.46 -38.05
CA MET A 1 -11.73 -18.47 -37.28
C MET A 1 -11.38 -19.13 -35.94
N VAL A 2 -10.18 -19.69 -35.80
CA VAL A 2 -9.76 -20.43 -34.61
C VAL A 2 -9.41 -19.43 -33.51
N ARG A 3 -10.15 -19.45 -32.39
CA ARG A 3 -9.76 -18.71 -31.19
C ARG A 3 -8.44 -19.31 -30.70
N LYS A 4 -7.33 -18.57 -30.83
CA LYS A 4 -6.08 -18.93 -30.16
C LYS A 4 -6.38 -18.98 -28.66
N SER A 5 -6.27 -20.15 -28.06
CA SER A 5 -6.27 -20.31 -26.62
C SER A 5 -5.07 -19.53 -26.07
N ILE A 6 -5.34 -18.42 -25.39
CA ILE A 6 -4.32 -17.69 -24.63
C ILE A 6 -3.94 -18.62 -23.48
N ASN A 7 -2.72 -19.14 -23.53
CA ASN A 7 -2.18 -20.00 -22.50
C ASN A 7 -1.73 -19.09 -21.35
N PHE A 8 -2.61 -18.86 -20.37
CA PHE A 8 -2.23 -18.22 -19.11
C PHE A 8 -1.39 -19.20 -18.30
N SER A 9 -0.14 -19.41 -18.72
CA SER A 9 0.86 -19.99 -17.83
C SER A 9 1.12 -18.92 -16.77
N SER A 10 0.37 -18.93 -15.67
CA SER A 10 0.71 -18.11 -14.50
C SER A 10 2.08 -18.58 -14.04
N LYS A 11 3.13 -17.85 -14.40
CA LYS A 11 4.40 -17.97 -13.68
C LYS A 11 4.05 -17.80 -12.21
N LYS A 12 4.46 -18.76 -11.39
CA LYS A 12 4.35 -18.60 -9.94
C LYS A 12 5.29 -17.46 -9.58
N VAL A 13 4.72 -16.31 -9.21
CA VAL A 13 5.47 -15.21 -8.61
C VAL A 13 6.19 -15.80 -7.40
N ASP A 14 7.51 -15.69 -7.37
CA ASP A 14 8.31 -16.12 -6.23
C ASP A 14 7.93 -15.25 -5.02
N PRO A 15 7.41 -15.81 -3.91
CA PRO A 15 7.11 -15.02 -2.72
C PRO A 15 8.34 -14.33 -2.11
N GLU A 16 9.56 -14.75 -2.47
CA GLU A 16 10.81 -14.12 -2.04
C GLU A 16 11.27 -12.98 -2.97
N SER A 17 10.55 -12.73 -4.05
CA SER A 17 10.83 -11.62 -4.97
C SER A 17 10.89 -10.27 -4.23
N PRO A 18 11.96 -9.47 -4.44
CA PRO A 18 12.12 -8.22 -3.73
C PRO A 18 11.07 -7.18 -4.16
N CYS A 19 10.56 -6.44 -3.18
CA CYS A 19 9.75 -5.23 -3.41
C CYS A 19 10.63 -3.99 -3.31
N ASN A 20 10.69 -3.21 -4.39
CA ASN A 20 11.45 -1.96 -4.47
C ASN A 20 10.56 -0.78 -4.11
N ILE A 21 10.82 -0.13 -2.98
CA ILE A 21 10.07 1.06 -2.57
C ILE A 21 10.72 2.34 -3.08
N SER A 22 9.95 3.17 -3.78
CA SER A 22 10.41 4.49 -4.19
C SER A 22 10.66 5.39 -2.97
N MET A 23 11.62 6.32 -3.10
CA MET A 23 11.91 7.28 -2.03
C MET A 23 10.68 8.14 -1.68
N LYS A 24 9.81 8.41 -2.65
CA LYS A 24 8.53 9.10 -2.45
C LYS A 24 7.62 8.31 -1.51
N ALA A 25 7.34 7.04 -1.85
CA ALA A 25 6.49 6.17 -1.03
C ALA A 25 7.06 6.01 0.38
N TYR A 26 8.36 5.73 0.49
CA TYR A 26 9.07 5.60 1.76
C TYR A 26 8.95 6.86 2.62
N SER A 27 9.23 8.04 2.05
CA SER A 27 9.17 9.31 2.76
C SER A 27 7.76 9.61 3.28
N ARG A 28 6.72 9.29 2.51
CA ARG A 28 5.33 9.48 2.95
C ARG A 28 5.00 8.59 4.16
N ILE A 29 5.41 7.33 4.14
CA ILE A 29 5.24 6.40 5.26
C ILE A 29 5.92 6.96 6.52
N VAL A 30 7.19 7.35 6.40
CA VAL A 30 7.96 7.88 7.54
C VAL A 30 7.36 9.17 8.09
N VAL A 31 6.98 10.11 7.22
CA VAL A 31 6.36 11.38 7.65
C VAL A 31 5.06 11.13 8.40
N TYR A 32 4.23 10.18 7.93
CA TYR A 32 3.00 9.83 8.63
C TYR A 32 3.26 9.09 9.94
N ALA A 33 4.26 8.21 9.99
CA ALA A 33 4.69 7.59 11.24
C ALA A 33 5.07 8.64 12.29
N LEU A 34 5.93 9.59 11.90
CA LEU A 34 6.39 10.66 12.79
C LEU A 34 5.28 11.65 13.15
N ARG A 35 4.32 11.89 12.27
CA ARG A 35 3.17 12.76 12.57
C ARG A 35 2.33 12.22 13.75
N TYR A 36 2.22 10.90 13.88
CA TYR A 36 1.35 10.26 14.88
C TYR A 36 2.10 9.52 15.99
N ALA A 37 3.43 9.46 15.91
CA ALA A 37 4.31 9.06 17.00
C ALA A 37 5.66 9.78 16.89
N ASN A 38 5.91 10.70 17.82
CA ASN A 38 7.17 11.42 17.94
C ASN A 38 7.43 11.82 19.39
N ASN A 39 8.64 12.33 19.65
CA ASN A 39 9.11 12.71 20.98
C ASN A 39 8.38 13.91 21.59
N ASP A 40 7.77 14.76 20.77
CA ASP A 40 6.99 15.91 21.23
C ASP A 40 5.58 15.49 21.72
N MET A 41 5.18 14.25 21.45
CA MET A 41 3.92 13.67 21.89
C MET A 41 4.12 12.68 23.04
N LYS A 42 3.26 12.77 24.06
CA LYS A 42 3.20 11.77 25.13
C LYS A 42 2.92 10.38 24.53
N PRO A 43 3.64 9.31 24.92
CA PRO A 43 3.44 7.96 24.35
C PRO A 43 2.00 7.45 24.43
N LYS A 44 1.24 7.90 25.42
CA LYS A 44 -0.20 7.57 25.54
C LYS A 44 -1.08 8.10 24.41
N ASN A 45 -0.60 9.10 23.68
CA ASN A 45 -1.28 9.73 22.56
C ASN A 45 -0.76 9.22 21.21
N TRP A 46 0.26 8.36 21.19
CA TRP A 46 0.73 7.75 19.95
C TRP A 46 -0.37 6.90 19.33
N ARG A 47 -0.46 6.94 18.00
CA ARG A 47 -1.47 6.22 17.23
C ARG A 47 -0.82 5.47 16.07
N GLU A 48 -1.37 4.30 15.79
CA GLU A 48 -1.05 3.54 14.59
C GLU A 48 -1.60 4.30 13.37
N ALA A 49 -0.74 4.52 12.39
CA ALA A 49 -1.11 5.02 11.08
C ALA A 49 -1.10 3.85 10.12
N TYR A 50 -1.99 3.85 9.13
CA TYR A 50 -1.98 2.86 8.08
C TYR A 50 -2.36 3.49 6.73
N GLY A 51 -2.04 2.76 5.67
CA GLY A 51 -2.34 3.17 4.33
C GLY A 51 -2.13 2.07 3.32
N ILE A 52 -2.25 2.44 2.06
CA ILE A 52 -2.23 1.56 0.90
C ILE A 52 -0.96 1.82 0.10
N LEU A 53 -0.41 0.75 -0.46
CA LEU A 53 0.75 0.79 -1.35
C LEU A 53 0.26 0.71 -2.79
N ILE A 54 0.78 1.61 -3.61
CA ILE A 54 0.47 1.69 -5.04
C ILE A 54 1.74 1.42 -5.81
N GLY A 55 1.59 0.71 -6.92
CA GLY A 55 2.66 0.46 -7.86
C GLY A 55 2.32 -0.68 -8.79
N HIS A 56 3.33 -1.28 -9.40
CA HIS A 56 3.15 -2.29 -10.44
C HIS A 56 4.14 -3.45 -10.27
N ILE A 57 3.91 -4.51 -11.06
CA ILE A 57 4.79 -5.68 -11.13
C ILE A 57 5.38 -5.73 -12.53
N GLU A 58 6.70 -5.75 -12.63
CA GLU A 58 7.41 -5.96 -13.91
C GLU A 58 7.92 -7.39 -14.02
N ASN A 59 7.80 -7.97 -15.21
CA ASN A 59 8.33 -9.29 -15.56
C ASN A 59 7.83 -10.44 -14.66
N ASP A 60 6.65 -10.29 -14.07
CA ASP A 60 6.02 -11.21 -13.11
C ASP A 60 6.79 -11.47 -11.80
N ASP A 61 7.96 -10.86 -11.62
CA ASP A 61 8.90 -11.21 -10.54
C ASP A 61 9.41 -9.99 -9.75
N ASN A 62 9.20 -8.75 -10.21
CA ASN A 62 9.69 -7.56 -9.50
C ASN A 62 8.55 -6.62 -9.13
N CYS A 63 8.36 -6.38 -7.83
CA CYS A 63 7.35 -5.45 -7.32
C CYS A 63 7.97 -4.07 -7.13
N TYR A 64 7.32 -3.03 -7.66
CA TYR A 64 7.75 -1.64 -7.54
C TYR A 64 6.67 -0.81 -6.86
N ILE A 65 6.95 -0.30 -5.67
CA ILE A 65 6.05 0.58 -4.92
C ILE A 65 6.35 2.04 -5.27
N THR A 66 5.48 2.65 -6.08
CA THR A 66 5.62 4.01 -6.61
C THR A 66 5.03 5.07 -5.68
N ASP A 67 4.02 4.72 -4.88
CA ASP A 67 3.40 5.63 -3.92
C ASP A 67 2.84 4.92 -2.68
N ALA A 68 2.62 5.70 -1.62
CA ALA A 68 1.98 5.25 -0.40
C ALA A 68 0.87 6.25 -0.01
N ILE A 69 -0.38 5.81 -0.07
CA ILE A 69 -1.55 6.64 0.28
C ILE A 69 -1.94 6.36 1.73
N PRO A 70 -1.82 7.34 2.64
CA PRO A 70 -2.33 7.23 3.99
C PRO A 70 -3.85 7.31 3.97
N MET A 71 -4.53 6.39 4.63
CA MET A 71 -5.99 6.34 4.63
C MET A 71 -6.61 6.93 5.90
N ILE A 72 -6.34 6.35 7.07
CA ILE A 72 -6.89 6.81 8.36
C ILE A 72 -5.86 6.57 9.47
N VAL A 73 -5.97 7.34 10.54
CA VAL A 73 -5.19 7.18 11.77
C VAL A 73 -6.05 6.38 12.75
N GLY A 74 -5.64 5.16 13.07
CA GLY A 74 -6.40 4.25 13.91
C GLY A 74 -6.52 4.73 15.37
N SER A 75 -7.30 3.99 16.15
CA SER A 75 -7.22 4.02 17.61
C SER A 75 -5.90 3.39 18.10
N ARG A 76 -5.63 3.47 19.41
CA ARG A 76 -4.36 3.08 20.06
C ARG A 76 -3.96 1.59 19.88
N ALA A 77 -4.85 0.75 19.36
CA ALA A 77 -4.59 -0.64 18.99
C ALA A 77 -5.63 -1.09 17.93
N GLY A 78 -5.17 -1.54 16.77
CA GLY A 78 -5.98 -2.25 15.79
C GLY A 78 -6.50 -1.36 14.66
N VAL A 79 -6.01 -1.63 13.46
CA VAL A 79 -6.57 -1.11 12.20
C VAL A 79 -7.84 -1.92 11.89
N LYS A 80 -9.02 -1.33 12.08
CA LYS A 80 -10.29 -1.90 11.61
C LYS A 80 -10.72 -1.21 10.33
N PHE A 81 -11.01 -1.99 9.29
CA PHE A 81 -11.71 -1.52 8.10
C PHE A 81 -13.18 -1.27 8.45
N GLU A 82 -13.56 0.00 8.55
CA GLU A 82 -14.95 0.44 8.65
C GLU A 82 -15.50 0.78 7.25
N THR A 83 -16.80 1.04 7.16
CA THR A 83 -17.50 1.33 5.89
C THR A 83 -16.86 2.47 5.11
N LYS A 84 -16.31 3.49 5.80
CA LYS A 84 -15.62 4.61 5.15
C LYS A 84 -14.38 4.16 4.39
N GLN A 85 -13.57 3.26 4.95
CA GLN A 85 -12.39 2.74 4.26
C GLN A 85 -12.73 2.00 2.97
N TYR A 86 -13.85 1.28 2.91
CA TYR A 86 -14.27 0.62 1.68
C TYR A 86 -14.60 1.62 0.58
N ALA A 87 -15.25 2.74 0.93
CA ALA A 87 -15.53 3.81 -0.02
C ALA A 87 -14.25 4.51 -0.48
N ASP A 88 -13.35 4.83 0.46
CA ASP A 88 -12.06 5.46 0.16
C ASP A 88 -11.20 4.54 -0.75
N MET A 89 -11.20 3.22 -0.51
CA MET A 89 -10.53 2.22 -1.35
C MET A 89 -11.10 2.19 -2.77
N ALA A 90 -12.42 2.18 -2.90
CA ALA A 90 -13.07 2.18 -4.22
C ALA A 90 -12.74 3.45 -5.01
N GLN A 91 -12.63 4.61 -4.33
CA GLN A 91 -12.21 5.86 -4.97
C GLN A 91 -10.74 5.85 -5.40
N ILE A 92 -9.86 5.26 -4.58
CA ILE A 92 -8.44 5.08 -4.93
C ILE A 92 -8.32 4.18 -6.16
N ASP A 93 -9.04 3.06 -6.18
CA ASP A 93 -9.05 2.11 -7.29
C ASP A 93 -9.60 2.75 -8.59
N GLU A 94 -10.72 3.48 -8.50
CA GLU A 94 -11.27 4.24 -9.63
C GLU A 94 -10.25 5.28 -10.16
N SER A 95 -9.53 5.95 -9.27
CA SER A 95 -8.52 6.95 -9.64
C SER A 95 -7.31 6.32 -10.33
N LEU A 96 -6.90 5.13 -9.90
CA LEU A 96 -5.83 4.36 -10.54
C LEU A 96 -6.26 3.87 -11.92
N TYR A 97 -7.50 3.36 -12.04
CA TYR A 97 -8.04 2.94 -13.32
C TYR A 97 -8.11 4.09 -14.34
N LYS A 98 -8.46 5.31 -13.90
CA LYS A 98 -8.42 6.49 -14.78
C LYS A 98 -7.01 6.79 -15.26
N LYS A 99 -5.99 6.71 -14.39
CA LYS A 99 -4.59 6.88 -14.79
C LYS A 99 -4.11 5.80 -15.76
N PHE A 100 -4.58 4.57 -15.61
CA PHE A 100 -4.31 3.52 -16.58
C PHE A 100 -4.85 3.90 -17.98
N LEU A 101 -6.08 4.42 -18.06
CA LEU A 101 -6.69 4.83 -19.32
C LEU A 101 -6.01 6.07 -19.94
N ASP A 102 -5.69 7.08 -19.13
CA ASP A 102 -5.25 8.40 -19.60
C ASP A 102 -3.72 8.49 -19.76
N GLU A 103 -2.96 7.87 -18.85
CA GLU A 103 -1.51 8.01 -18.73
C GLU A 103 -0.75 6.70 -19.07
N GLN A 104 -1.46 5.62 -19.41
CA GLN A 104 -0.90 4.26 -19.60
C GLN A 104 -0.07 3.79 -18.39
N SER A 105 -0.50 4.18 -17.18
CA SER A 105 0.11 3.74 -15.93
C SER A 105 -0.36 2.34 -15.57
N ASP A 106 0.56 1.39 -15.41
CA ASP A 106 0.28 0.03 -14.94
C ASP A 106 0.12 -0.08 -13.41
N ASP A 107 0.14 1.05 -12.69
CA ASP A 107 0.00 1.08 -11.24
C ASP A 107 -1.39 0.60 -10.78
N PHE A 108 -1.39 -0.30 -9.80
CA PHE A 108 -2.55 -0.79 -9.07
C PHE A 108 -2.25 -0.87 -7.57
N ILE A 109 -3.22 -1.36 -6.79
CA ILE A 109 -3.05 -1.55 -5.35
C ILE A 109 -2.23 -2.82 -5.08
N LEU A 110 -1.00 -2.64 -4.60
CA LEU A 110 -0.07 -3.74 -4.31
C LEU A 110 -0.25 -4.33 -2.90
N GLY A 111 -0.76 -3.54 -1.97
CA GLY A 111 -0.88 -3.96 -0.58
C GLY A 111 -1.12 -2.80 0.38
N TRP A 112 -0.71 -2.97 1.63
CA TRP A 112 -0.94 -2.01 2.70
C TRP A 112 0.27 -1.90 3.64
N TRP A 113 0.33 -0.81 4.39
CA TRP A 113 1.36 -0.55 5.39
C TRP A 113 0.70 -0.03 6.66
N HIS A 114 1.35 -0.23 7.80
CA HIS A 114 0.96 0.37 9.07
C HIS A 114 2.16 0.61 9.98
N THR A 115 1.97 1.37 11.06
CA THR A 115 3.02 1.71 12.03
C THR A 115 2.75 1.10 13.40
N HIS A 116 3.81 0.70 14.10
CA HIS A 116 3.78 0.11 15.44
C HIS A 116 4.52 1.00 16.46
N PRO A 117 4.01 2.19 16.80
CA PRO A 117 4.69 3.09 17.71
C PRO A 117 4.68 2.58 19.15
N GLY A 118 5.85 2.38 19.73
CA GLY A 118 6.00 1.86 21.10
C GLY A 118 5.87 0.35 21.22
N PHE A 119 5.75 -0.36 20.09
CA PHE A 119 5.84 -1.81 19.99
C PHE A 119 7.10 -2.20 19.19
N SER A 120 7.63 -3.40 19.44
CA SER A 120 8.72 -3.93 18.60
C SER A 120 8.18 -4.34 17.22
N TYR A 121 9.06 -4.68 16.29
CA TYR A 121 8.67 -5.21 14.98
C TYR A 121 8.09 -6.61 15.13
N PHE A 122 6.79 -6.77 14.84
CA PHE A 122 6.14 -8.06 14.66
C PHE A 122 5.02 -7.93 13.64
N PHE A 123 4.71 -9.02 12.95
CA PHE A 123 3.62 -9.11 11.99
C PHE A 123 2.31 -9.44 12.73
N LEU A 124 1.20 -8.81 12.36
CA LEU A 124 -0.17 -9.11 12.78
C LEU A 124 -0.98 -9.62 11.59
#